data_AF-A0A934XQL1-F1
#
_entry.id   AF-A0A934XQL1-F1
#
_cell.length_a   1.000
_cell.length_b   1.000
_cell.length_c   1.000
_cell.angle_alpha   90.00
_cell.angle_beta   90.00
_cell.angle_gamma   90.00
#
_symmetry.space_group_name_H-M   'P 1'
#
loop_
_entity.id
_entity.type
_entity.pdbx_description
1 polymer ?
#
loop_
_entity_poly.entity_id
_entity_poly.type
_entity_poly.pdbx_seq_one_letter_code
_entity_poly.pdbx_strand_id
1 'polypeptide(L)' 'MTFEEAFQRLDEVVRKLEQGDLALEESLALYEEGVSLAAVCNEWLDKADLRVRQVVATPGTDALRAVDFSGWNERDA' A
#
# COMPACT_ATOMS: atom_id res chain seq x y z
N MET A 1 -6.90 -3.95 -11.43
CA MET A 1 -7.07 -3.23 -10.16
C MET A 1 -6.00 -2.16 -10.09
N THR A 2 -6.39 -0.90 -9.87
CA THR A 2 -5.48 0.21 -9.60
C THR A 2 -5.00 0.19 -8.15
N PHE A 3 -4.05 1.05 -7.79
CA PHE A 3 -3.63 1.22 -6.41
C PHE A 3 -4.79 1.70 -5.53
N GLU A 4 -5.52 2.72 -5.99
CA GLU A 4 -6.64 3.33 -5.25
C GLU A 4 -7.77 2.33 -5.01
N GLU A 5 -8.09 1.50 -6.01
CA GLU A 5 -9.09 0.43 -5.87
C GLU A 5 -8.65 -0.61 -4.83
N ALA A 6 -7.37 -1.04 -4.88
CA ALA A 6 -6.81 -2.02 -3.94
C ALA A 6 -6.77 -1.48 -2.50
N PHE A 7 -6.34 -0.23 -2.35
CA PHE A 7 -6.22 0.44 -1.07
C PHE A 7 -7.59 0.72 -0.44
N GLN A 8 -8.56 1.20 -1.22
CA GLN A 8 -9.92 1.40 -0.74
C GLN A 8 -10.53 0.07 -0.28
N ARG A 9 -10.35 -1.01 -1.05
CA ARG A 9 -10.84 -2.32 -0.65
C ARG A 9 -10.16 -2.83 0.62
N LEU A 10 -8.85 -2.62 0.75
CA LEU A 10 -8.09 -2.99 1.94
C LEU A 10 -8.60 -2.26 3.20
N ASP A 11 -8.84 -0.94 3.11
CA ASP A 11 -9.42 -0.14 4.20
C ASP A 11 -10.81 -0.67 4.61
N GLU A 12 -11.67 -1.01 3.65
CA GLU A 12 -12.97 -1.64 3.94
C GLU A 12 -12.83 -2.99 4.65
N VAL A 13 -11.89 -3.84 4.22
CA VAL A 13 -11.63 -5.15 4.82
C VAL A 13 -11.14 -4.97 6.26
N VAL A 14 -10.16 -4.09 6.50
CA VAL A 14 -9.63 -3.80 7.82
C VAL A 14 -10.73 -3.28 8.75
N ARG A 15 -11.52 -2.29 8.30
CA ARG A 15 -12.64 -1.75 9.09
C ARG A 15 -13.65 -2.82 9.49
N LYS A 16 -13.94 -3.78 8.62
CA LYS A 16 -14.84 -4.90 8.94
C LYS A 16 -14.22 -5.85 9.97
N LEU A 17 -12.94 -6.18 9.84
CA LEU A 17 -12.22 -6.99 10.82
C LEU A 17 -12.17 -6.32 12.20
N GLU A 18 -11.96 -5.00 12.24
CA GLU A 18 -11.91 -4.22 13.49
C GLU A 18 -13.26 -4.09 14.20
N GLN A 19 -14.38 -4.20 13.48
CA GLN A 19 -15.71 -4.20 14.08
C GLN A 19 -15.95 -5.42 14.98
N GLY A 20 -15.30 -6.55 14.69
CA GLY A 20 -15.30 -7.74 15.56
C GLY A 20 -16.61 -8.53 15.66
N ASP A 21 -17.64 -8.18 14.90
CA ASP A 21 -18.96 -8.85 14.88
C ASP A 21 -19.11 -9.80 13.67
N LEU A 22 -18.06 -10.59 13.40
CA LEU A 22 -17.99 -11.49 12.25
C LEU A 22 -17.92 -12.95 12.70
N ALA A 23 -18.49 -13.83 11.91
CA ALA A 23 -18.25 -15.26 12.07
C ALA A 23 -16.76 -15.58 11.83
N LEU A 24 -16.27 -16.69 12.40
CA LEU A 24 -14.86 -17.09 12.27
C LEU A 24 -14.47 -17.30 10.80
N GLU A 25 -15.32 -17.99 10.03
CA GLU A 25 -15.10 -18.27 8.61
C GLU A 25 -15.04 -16.98 7.79
N GLU A 26 -15.90 -16.00 8.09
CA GLU A 26 -15.89 -14.69 7.43
C GLU A 26 -14.64 -13.88 7.81
N SER A 27 -14.24 -13.93 9.07
CA SER A 27 -13.01 -13.27 9.55
C SER A 27 -11.76 -13.82 8.86
N LEU A 28 -11.69 -15.13 8.67
CA LEU A 28 -10.59 -15.78 7.95
C LEU A 28 -10.57 -15.39 6.46
N ALA A 29 -11.72 -15.39 5.80
CA ALA A 29 -11.83 -14.99 4.40
C ALA A 29 -11.41 -13.53 4.18
N LEU A 30 -11.87 -12.62 5.06
CA LEU A 30 -11.47 -11.21 5.01
C LEU A 30 -9.99 -11.01 5.32
N TYR A 31 -9.41 -11.79 6.25
CA TYR A 31 -7.98 -11.74 6.52
C TYR A 31 -7.15 -12.15 5.29
N GLU A 32 -7.50 -13.26 4.64
CA GLU A 32 -6.83 -13.71 3.41
C GLU A 32 -6.94 -12.67 2.28
N GLU A 33 -8.13 -12.08 2.12
CA GLU A 33 -8.36 -10.99 1.17
C GLU A 33 -7.47 -9.78 1.50
N GLY A 34 -7.43 -9.36 2.76
CA GLY A 34 -6.62 -8.24 3.23
C GLY A 34 -5.12 -8.45 2.96
N VAL A 35 -4.60 -9.65 3.22
CA VAL A 35 -3.20 -10.00 2.91
C VAL A 35 -2.92 -9.88 1.41
N SER A 36 -3.83 -10.37 0.57
CA SER A 36 -3.71 -10.29 -0.89
C SER A 36 -3.72 -8.84 -1.39
N LEU A 37 -4.64 -8.02 -0.87
CA LEU A 37 -4.75 -6.60 -1.22
C LEU A 37 -3.51 -5.81 -0.78
N ALA A 38 -2.99 -6.07 0.43
CA ALA A 38 -1.76 -5.45 0.92
C ALA A 38 -0.56 -5.79 0.02
N ALA A 39 -0.45 -7.03 -0.44
CA ALA A 39 0.58 -7.43 -1.40
C ALA A 39 0.45 -6.66 -2.72
N VAL A 40 -0.76 -6.51 -3.26
CA VAL A 40 -1.00 -5.72 -4.48
C VAL A 40 -0.63 -4.24 -4.28
N CYS A 41 -0.97 -3.64 -3.15
CA CYS A 41 -0.58 -2.26 -2.83
C CYS A 41 0.94 -2.11 -2.79
N ASN A 42 1.65 -3.03 -2.14
CA ASN A 42 3.11 -3.01 -2.08
C ASN A 42 3.74 -3.14 -3.47
N GLU A 43 3.23 -4.01 -4.34
CA GLU A 43 3.73 -4.11 -5.71
C GLU A 43 3.58 -2.80 -6.51
N TRP A 44 2.49 -2.06 -6.28
CA TRP A 44 2.30 -0.75 -6.90
C TRP A 44 3.31 0.28 -6.37
N LEU A 45 3.53 0.30 -5.05
CA LEU A 45 4.50 1.18 -4.41
C LEU A 45 5.94 0.87 -4.86
N ASP A 46 6.31 -0.41 -4.97
CA ASP A 46 7.62 -0.84 -5.47
C ASP A 46 7.87 -0.38 -6.91
N LYS A 47 6.84 -0.49 -7.77
CA LYS A 47 6.92 0.00 -9.15
C LYS A 47 7.06 1.52 -9.20
N ALA A 48 6.35 2.23 -8.33
CA ALA A 48 6.44 3.69 -8.22
C ALA A 48 7.83 4.14 -7.73
N ASP A 49 8.36 3.51 -6.68
CA ASP A 49 9.70 3.77 -6.14
C ASP A 49 10.77 3.51 -7.21
N LEU A 50 10.70 2.38 -7.93
CA LEU A 50 11.62 2.09 -9.02
C LEU A 50 11.57 3.18 -10.11
N ARG A 51 10.37 3.65 -10.46
CA ARG A 51 10.21 4.71 -11.46
C ARG A 51 10.82 6.03 -10.99
N VAL A 52 10.64 6.38 -9.72
CA VAL A 52 11.25 7.58 -9.11
C VAL A 52 12.77 7.45 -9.14
N ARG A 53 13.34 6.32 -8.72
CA ARG A 53 14.79 6.08 -8.73
C ARG A 53 15.41 6.19 -10.11
N GLN A 54 14.73 5.71 -11.16
CA GLN A 54 15.18 5.85 -12.54
C GLN A 54 15.27 7.33 -12.98
N VAL A 55 14.29 8.16 -12.59
CA VAL A 55 14.27 9.59 -12.92
C VAL A 55 15.36 10.34 -12.14
N VAL A 56 15.54 10.03 -10.86
CA VAL A 56 16.55 10.65 -9.98
C VAL A 56 17.99 10.28 -10.39
N ALA A 57 18.20 9.12 -11.01
CA ALA A 57 19.52 8.69 -11.50
C ALA A 57 19.95 9.40 -12.81
N THR A 58 19.10 10.27 -13.39
CA THR A 58 19.38 10.96 -14.65
C THR A 58 20.21 12.24 -14.42
N PRO A 59 21.24 12.55 -15.22
CA PRO A 59 22.00 13.81 -15.08
C PRO A 59 21.09 15.04 -15.16
N GLY A 60 21.07 15.86 -14.10
CA GLY A 60 20.23 17.07 -14.00
C GLY A 60 19.11 17.00 -12.95
N THR A 61 18.87 15.86 -12.30
CA THR A 61 17.82 15.69 -11.27
C THR A 61 18.35 15.62 -9.83
N ASP A 62 19.57 16.13 -9.58
CA ASP A 62 20.29 16.01 -8.30
C ASP A 62 19.53 16.60 -7.08
N ALA A 63 18.61 17.55 -7.32
CA ALA A 63 17.75 18.14 -6.29
C ALA A 63 16.55 17.25 -5.86
N LEU A 64 16.22 16.20 -6.63
CA LEU A 64 15.08 15.29 -6.36
C LEU A 64 15.44 14.10 -5.46
N ARG A 65 16.72 13.95 -5.09
CA ARG A 65 17.22 12.88 -4.21
C ARG A 65 16.62 12.84 -2.80
N ALA A 66 15.90 13.88 -2.37
CA ALA A 66 15.45 14.04 -1.00
C ALA A 66 14.12 13.34 -0.65
N VAL A 67 13.40 12.76 -1.62
CA VAL A 67 12.13 12.07 -1.36
C VAL A 67 12.37 10.56 -1.31
N ASP A 68 12.49 10.04 -0.10
CA ASP A 68 12.57 8.61 0.20
C ASP A 68 11.22 8.14 0.76
N PHE A 69 10.54 7.24 0.03
CA PHE A 69 9.25 6.69 0.44
C PHE A 69 9.37 5.69 1.59
N SER A 70 10.58 5.25 1.94
CA SER A 70 10.80 4.35 3.08
C SER A 70 10.59 5.01 4.45
N GLY A 71 10.38 6.34 4.48
CA GLY A 71 10.12 7.11 5.70
C GLY A 71 8.65 7.28 6.08
N TRP A 72 7.69 6.80 5.28
CA TRP A 72 6.26 6.95 5.58
C TRP A 72 5.89 6.17 6.85
N ASN A 73 5.44 6.87 7.89
CA ASN A 73 5.05 6.30 9.17
C ASN A 73 3.55 6.52 9.39
N GLU A 74 2.89 5.68 10.19
CA GLU A 74 1.45 5.79 10.56
C GLU A 74 1.07 7.14 11.20
N ARG A 75 2.04 8.02 11.45
CA ARG A 75 1.87 9.39 11.96
C ARG A 75 1.68 10.47 10.88
N ASP A 76 1.84 10.10 9.62
CA ASP A 76 1.74 11.02 8.47
C ASP A 76 0.37 10.95 7.76
N ALA A 77 -0.59 10.18 8.31
CA ALA A 77 -1.97 10.06 7.86
C ALA A 77 -2.96 10.87 8.72
#